data_AF-A0A7S3UHL1-F1
#
_entry.id   AF-A0A7S3UHL1-F1
#
_cell.length_a   1.000
_cell.length_b   1.000
_cell.length_c   1.000
_cell.angle_alpha   90.00
_cell.angle_beta   90.00
_cell.angle_gamma   90.00
#
_symmetry.space_group_name_H-M   'P 1'
#
loop_
_entity.id
_entity.type
_entity.pdbx_description
1 polymer ?
#
loop_
_entity_poly.entity_id
_entity_poly.type
_entity_poly.pdbx_seq_one_letter_code
_entity_poly.pdbx_strand_id
1 'polypeptide(L)'
;DLDANGILSVSATDKGTGKVADIKITGASTLADDEVERMMKDAEANAEADQAQRDAVDTKNQADSAVYQTKKQLEEFGDKAPADLKSTVEDKLKALEEAVAADNIADMKSGQEALQEAMMALG
;
A
#
# COMPACT_ATOMS: atom_id res chain seq x y z
N ASP A 1 24.60 23.04 -29.76
CA ASP A 1 23.38 22.22 -29.75
C ASP A 1 23.10 21.61 -28.40
N LEU A 2 21.83 21.62 -28.00
CA LEU A 2 21.32 20.88 -26.86
C LEU A 2 20.53 19.68 -27.40
N ASP A 3 21.04 18.47 -27.20
CA ASP A 3 20.33 17.23 -27.53
C ASP A 3 19.24 16.94 -26.46
N ALA A 4 18.17 16.23 -26.82
CA ALA A 4 17.07 15.83 -25.94
C ALA A 4 17.49 15.07 -24.66
N ASN A 5 18.73 14.57 -24.61
CA ASN A 5 19.39 13.95 -23.46
C ASN A 5 20.21 14.93 -22.59
N GLY A 6 20.12 16.25 -22.84
CA GLY A 6 20.81 17.28 -22.05
C GLY A 6 22.30 17.45 -22.37
N ILE A 7 22.80 16.83 -23.44
CA ILE A 7 24.22 16.96 -23.84
C ILE A 7 24.39 18.27 -24.61
N LEU A 8 25.11 19.21 -24.01
CA LEU A 8 25.47 20.49 -24.61
C LEU A 8 26.72 20.30 -25.48
N SER A 9 26.54 20.28 -26.80
CA SER A 9 27.64 20.29 -27.76
C SER A 9 28.00 21.72 -28.12
N VAL A 10 29.19 22.16 -27.72
CA VAL A 10 29.74 23.48 -28.05
C VAL A 10 30.84 23.28 -29.09
N SER A 11 30.58 23.69 -30.33
CA SER A 11 31.57 23.75 -31.39
C SER A 11 32.14 25.16 -31.47
N ALA A 12 33.47 25.28 -31.36
CA ALA A 12 34.18 26.55 -31.48
C ALA A 12 35.00 26.52 -32.78
N THR A 13 34.71 27.44 -33.70
CA THR A 13 35.42 27.57 -34.99
C THR A 13 36.31 28.80 -34.98
N ASP A 14 37.61 28.61 -35.18
CA ASP A 14 38.58 29.70 -35.32
C ASP A 14 38.45 30.33 -36.73
N LYS A 15 38.00 31.59 -36.78
CA LYS A 15 37.70 32.30 -38.03
C LYS A 15 38.94 32.69 -38.85
N GLY A 16 40.15 32.58 -38.31
CA GLY A 16 41.39 32.92 -39.01
C GLY A 16 42.03 31.73 -39.73
N THR A 17 41.84 30.52 -39.19
CA THR A 17 42.46 29.29 -39.71
C THR A 17 41.46 28.25 -40.23
N GLY A 18 40.16 28.47 -40.03
CA GLY A 18 39.09 27.56 -40.47
C GLY A 18 39.04 26.24 -39.70
N LYS A 19 39.86 26.08 -38.66
CA LYS A 19 39.90 24.87 -37.83
C LYS A 19 38.74 24.89 -36.84
N VAL A 20 37.98 23.80 -36.83
CA VAL A 20 36.88 23.55 -35.90
C VAL A 20 37.41 22.70 -34.76
N ALA A 21 37.17 23.13 -33.52
CA ALA A 21 37.42 22.35 -32.33
C ALA A 21 36.08 21.97 -31.70
N ASP A 22 35.76 20.67 -31.74
CA ASP A 22 34.58 20.10 -31.11
C ASP A 22 34.87 19.80 -29.64
N ILE A 23 34.29 20.60 -28.73
CA ILE A 23 34.37 20.37 -27.29
C ILE A 23 33.03 19.82 -26.84
N LYS A 24 32.98 18.49 -26.67
CA LYS A 24 31.79 17.80 -26.14
C LYS A 24 31.81 17.92 -24.61
N ILE A 25 31.01 18.83 -24.07
CA ILE A 25 30.76 18.89 -22.62
C ILE A 25 29.65 17.89 -22.34
N THR A 26 30.01 16.66 -21.96
CA THR A 26 29.04 15.72 -21.38
C THR A 26 28.53 16.33 -20.09
N GLY A 27 27.28 16.79 -20.11
CA GLY A 27 26.62 17.38 -18.96
C GLY A 27 26.74 16.42 -17.78
N ALA A 28 27.17 16.94 -16.65
CA ALA A 28 27.10 16.23 -15.38
C ALA A 28 25.64 15.81 -15.16
N SER A 29 25.30 14.56 -15.47
CA SER A 29 24.12 13.94 -14.89
C SER A 29 24.41 13.87 -13.40
N THR A 30 23.57 14.50 -12.59
CA THR A 30 23.81 14.69 -11.15
C THR A 30 23.72 13.40 -10.34
N LEU A 31 23.48 12.27 -11.02
CA LEU A 31 23.44 10.92 -10.48
C LEU A 31 24.14 10.03 -11.52
N ALA A 32 25.10 9.22 -11.06
CA ALA A 32 25.72 8.21 -11.90
C ALA A 32 24.73 7.04 -12.10
N ASP A 33 24.88 6.28 -13.20
CA ASP A 33 23.91 5.25 -13.60
C ASP A 33 23.67 4.20 -12.50
N ASP A 34 24.68 3.94 -11.66
CA ASP A 34 24.62 3.09 -10.47
C ASP A 34 23.70 3.66 -9.37
N GLU A 35 23.63 4.98 -9.23
CA GLU A 35 22.74 5.63 -8.27
C GLU A 35 21.29 5.64 -8.77
N VAL A 36 21.08 5.70 -10.09
CA VAL A 36 19.75 5.55 -10.71
C VAL A 36 19.21 4.12 -10.52
N GLU A 37 20.03 3.10 -10.75
CA GLU A 37 19.62 1.71 -10.50
C GLU A 37 19.29 1.47 -9.02
N ARG A 38 20.11 2.02 -8.10
CA ARG A 38 19.83 1.92 -6.66
C ARG A 38 18.53 2.62 -6.28
N MET A 39 18.28 3.82 -6.82
CA MET A 39 17.05 4.56 -6.60
C MET A 39 15.82 3.83 -7.17
N MET A 40 15.92 3.17 -8.33
CA MET A 40 14.82 2.37 -8.87
C MET A 40 14.48 1.19 -7.96
N LYS A 41 15.50 0.48 -7.48
CA LYS A 41 15.31 -0.69 -6.61
C LYS A 41 14.75 -0.30 -5.23
N ASP A 42 15.22 0.82 -4.69
CA ASP A 42 14.68 1.39 -3.45
C ASP A 42 13.22 1.85 -3.67
N ALA A 43 12.88 2.42 -4.83
CA ALA A 43 11.52 2.82 -5.15
C ALA A 43 10.57 1.61 -5.28
N GLU A 44 11.00 0.53 -5.93
CA GLU A 44 10.21 -0.72 -6.02
C GLU A 44 9.99 -1.34 -4.64
N ALA A 45 11.03 -1.43 -3.81
CA ALA A 45 10.92 -1.99 -2.46
C ALA A 45 9.98 -1.16 -1.57
N ASN A 46 10.03 0.17 -1.67
CA ASN A 46 9.11 1.04 -0.93
C ASN A 46 7.67 0.95 -1.49
N ALA A 47 7.49 0.80 -2.81
CA ALA A 47 6.17 0.63 -3.39
C ALA A 47 5.48 -0.65 -2.89
N GLU A 48 6.22 -1.76 -2.79
CA GLU A 48 5.68 -3.00 -2.21
C GLU A 48 5.36 -2.85 -0.71
N ALA A 49 6.22 -2.17 0.05
CA ALA A 49 5.99 -1.91 1.47
C ALA A 49 4.76 -1.02 1.70
N ASP A 50 4.61 0.04 0.91
CA ASP A 50 3.45 0.94 0.93
C ASP A 50 2.17 0.22 0.52
N GLN A 51 2.25 -0.69 -0.46
CA GLN A 51 1.12 -1.52 -0.88
C GLN A 51 0.69 -2.45 0.27
N ALA A 52 1.63 -3.12 0.93
CA ALA A 52 1.35 -4.00 2.06
C ALA A 52 0.75 -3.22 3.24
N GLN A 53 1.24 -2.01 3.54
CA GLN A 53 0.65 -1.15 4.56
C GLN A 53 -0.76 -0.69 4.21
N ARG A 54 -1.01 -0.33 2.94
CA ARG A 54 -2.36 0.01 2.47
C ARG A 54 -3.31 -1.16 2.63
N ASP A 55 -2.91 -2.36 2.21
CA ASP A 55 -3.72 -3.57 2.33
C ASP A 55 -4.02 -3.92 3.79
N ALA A 56 -3.07 -3.67 4.70
CA ALA A 56 -3.26 -3.82 6.14
C ALA A 56 -4.32 -2.86 6.68
N VAL A 57 -4.20 -1.57 6.33
CA VAL A 57 -5.14 -0.52 6.75
C VAL A 57 -6.54 -0.76 6.16
N ASP A 58 -6.64 -1.17 4.90
CA ASP A 58 -7.91 -1.50 4.27
C ASP A 58 -8.55 -2.73 4.94
N THR A 59 -7.77 -3.78 5.24
CA THR A 59 -8.28 -4.95 5.98
C THR A 59 -8.79 -4.54 7.36
N LYS A 60 -8.05 -3.69 8.07
CA LYS A 60 -8.44 -3.17 9.38
C LYS A 60 -9.75 -2.37 9.30
N ASN A 61 -9.88 -1.48 8.32
CA ASN A 61 -11.11 -0.71 8.12
C ASN A 61 -12.31 -1.61 7.77
N GLN A 62 -12.09 -2.66 6.97
CA GLN A 62 -13.14 -3.64 6.65
C GLN A 62 -13.56 -4.43 7.89
N ALA A 63 -12.60 -4.86 8.70
CA ALA A 63 -12.86 -5.55 9.96
C ALA A 63 -13.64 -4.67 10.93
N ASP A 64 -13.22 -3.42 11.16
CA ASP A 64 -13.93 -2.46 12.04
C ASP A 64 -15.35 -2.18 11.55
N SER A 65 -15.53 -2.02 10.23
CA SER A 65 -16.87 -1.85 9.64
C SER A 65 -17.76 -3.07 9.91
N ALA A 66 -17.22 -4.28 9.73
CA ALA A 66 -17.95 -5.53 10.00
C ALA A 66 -18.29 -5.67 11.49
N VAL A 67 -17.37 -5.36 12.40
CA VAL A 67 -17.60 -5.32 13.86
C VAL A 67 -18.77 -4.39 14.19
N TYR A 68 -18.76 -3.18 13.67
CA TYR A 68 -19.81 -2.19 13.93
C TYR A 68 -21.18 -2.63 13.40
N GLN A 69 -21.23 -3.13 12.16
CA GLN A 69 -22.45 -3.66 11.57
C GLN A 69 -22.99 -4.85 12.39
N THR A 70 -22.10 -5.70 12.90
CA THR A 70 -22.47 -6.86 13.71
C THR A 70 -22.99 -6.48 15.07
N LYS A 71 -22.34 -5.54 15.76
CA LYS A 71 -22.85 -4.96 17.01
C LYS A 71 -24.26 -4.41 16.82
N LYS A 72 -24.47 -3.64 15.74
CA LYS A 72 -25.79 -3.07 15.44
C LYS A 72 -26.84 -4.15 15.17
N GLN A 73 -26.53 -5.16 14.35
CA GLN A 73 -27.46 -6.27 14.12
C GLN A 73 -27.75 -7.03 15.41
N LEU A 74 -26.74 -7.31 16.24
CA LEU A 74 -26.92 -7.96 17.54
C LEU A 74 -27.87 -7.18 18.47
N GLU A 75 -27.77 -5.85 18.48
CA GLU A 75 -28.71 -4.97 19.20
C GLU A 75 -30.13 -5.04 18.61
N GLU A 76 -30.26 -5.02 17.28
CA GLU A 76 -31.56 -5.14 16.59
C GLU A 76 -32.21 -6.52 16.78
N PHE A 77 -31.42 -7.59 16.82
CA PHE A 77 -31.88 -8.94 17.11
C PHE A 77 -32.29 -9.11 18.58
N GLY A 78 -31.70 -8.34 19.50
CA GLY A 78 -32.17 -8.23 20.88
C GLY A 78 -32.48 -9.59 21.53
N ASP A 79 -33.72 -9.80 21.93
CA ASP A 79 -34.24 -11.05 22.53
C ASP A 79 -34.77 -12.07 21.50
N LYS A 80 -34.75 -11.76 20.20
CA LYS A 80 -35.18 -12.69 19.14
C LYS A 80 -34.10 -13.70 18.78
N ALA A 81 -32.84 -13.39 19.07
CA ALA A 81 -31.72 -14.29 18.85
C ALA A 81 -31.57 -15.30 20.00
N PRO A 82 -31.30 -16.59 19.71
CA PRO A 82 -30.94 -17.57 20.72
C PRO A 82 -29.68 -17.14 21.49
N ALA A 83 -29.69 -17.27 22.82
CA ALA A 83 -28.58 -16.85 23.68
C ALA A 83 -27.25 -17.52 23.30
N ASP A 84 -27.28 -18.80 22.88
CA ASP A 84 -26.10 -19.54 22.44
C ASP A 84 -25.47 -18.94 21.17
N LEU A 85 -26.30 -18.56 20.19
CA LEU A 85 -25.83 -17.91 18.96
C LEU A 85 -25.35 -16.49 19.24
N LYS A 86 -26.05 -15.76 20.11
CA LYS A 86 -25.68 -14.41 20.52
C LYS A 86 -24.29 -14.37 21.17
N SER A 87 -24.03 -15.29 22.11
CA SER A 87 -22.72 -15.47 22.73
C SER A 87 -21.65 -15.84 21.71
N THR A 88 -21.96 -16.74 20.77
CA THR A 88 -21.03 -17.13 19.71
C THR A 88 -20.62 -15.93 18.84
N VAL A 89 -21.58 -15.10 18.43
CA VAL A 89 -21.30 -13.89 17.64
C VAL A 89 -20.49 -12.88 18.46
N GLU A 90 -20.82 -12.66 19.74
CA GLU A 90 -20.04 -11.79 20.63
C GLU A 90 -18.59 -12.25 20.81
N ASP A 91 -18.36 -13.55 20.99
CA ASP A 91 -17.02 -14.13 21.09
C ASP A 91 -16.22 -13.94 19.78
N LYS A 92 -16.86 -14.15 18.62
CA LYS A 92 -16.23 -13.91 17.30
C LYS A 92 -15.92 -12.44 17.07
N LEU A 93 -16.81 -11.55 17.51
CA LEU A 93 -16.64 -10.10 17.40
C LEU A 93 -15.45 -9.63 18.25
N LYS A 94 -15.31 -10.18 19.45
CA LYS A 94 -14.18 -9.92 20.34
C LYS A 94 -12.86 -10.46 19.78
N ALA A 95 -12.88 -11.66 19.21
CA ALA A 95 -11.71 -12.23 18.54
C ALA A 95 -11.27 -11.37 17.33
N LEU A 96 -12.22 -10.80 16.58
CA LEU A 96 -11.91 -9.88 15.48
C LEU A 96 -11.33 -8.55 16.00
N GLU A 97 -11.89 -7.98 17.08
CA GLU A 97 -11.32 -6.79 17.74
C GLU A 97 -9.88 -7.04 18.25
N GLU A 98 -9.61 -8.21 18.82
CA GLU A 98 -8.26 -8.61 19.25
C GLU A 98 -7.29 -8.78 18.07
N ALA A 99 -7.74 -9.40 16.97
CA ALA A 99 -6.96 -9.53 15.75
C ALA A 99 -6.62 -8.16 15.14
N VAL A 100 -7.57 -7.22 15.15
CA VAL A 100 -7.40 -5.83 14.74
C VAL A 100 -6.37 -5.10 15.62
N ALA A 101 -6.40 -5.34 16.94
CA ALA A 101 -5.44 -4.76 17.88
C ALA A 101 -4.02 -5.36 17.74
N ALA A 102 -3.93 -6.64 17.35
CA ALA A 102 -2.69 -7.35 17.12
C ALA A 102 -2.06 -7.09 15.73
N ASP A 103 -2.72 -6.31 14.88
CA ASP A 103 -2.32 -6.05 13.48
C ASP A 103 -2.11 -7.34 12.65
N ASN A 104 -2.85 -8.40 13.00
CA ASN A 104 -2.74 -9.69 12.31
C ASN A 104 -3.78 -9.82 11.20
N ILE A 105 -3.39 -9.46 9.97
CA ILE A 105 -4.25 -9.50 8.77
C ILE A 105 -4.87 -10.88 8.53
N ALA A 106 -4.14 -11.97 8.79
CA ALA A 106 -4.64 -13.33 8.57
C ALA A 106 -5.80 -13.64 9.53
N ASP A 107 -5.65 -13.27 10.80
CA ASP A 107 -6.68 -13.45 11.81
C ASP A 107 -7.85 -12.49 11.59
N MET A 108 -7.61 -11.27 11.08
CA MET A 108 -8.69 -10.35 10.72
C MET A 108 -9.58 -10.92 9.61
N LYS A 109 -8.98 -11.49 8.56
CA LYS A 109 -9.74 -12.13 7.47
C LYS A 109 -10.52 -13.34 7.96
N SER A 110 -9.87 -14.25 8.69
CA SER A 110 -10.54 -15.44 9.21
C SER A 110 -11.63 -15.09 10.23
N GLY A 111 -11.39 -14.08 11.07
CA GLY A 111 -12.35 -13.54 12.02
C GLY A 111 -13.55 -12.89 11.34
N GLN A 112 -13.34 -12.13 10.25
CA GLN A 112 -14.43 -11.59 9.43
C GLN A 112 -15.29 -12.70 8.83
N GLU A 113 -14.69 -13.72 8.21
CA GLU A 113 -15.44 -14.85 7.64
C GLU A 113 -16.25 -15.59 8.71
N ALA A 114 -15.63 -15.88 9.86
CA ALA A 114 -16.30 -16.55 10.96
C ALA A 114 -17.43 -15.70 11.57
N LEU A 115 -17.26 -14.38 11.65
CA LEU A 115 -18.30 -13.46 12.10
C LEU A 115 -19.48 -13.43 11.11
N GLN A 116 -19.18 -13.46 9.82
CA GLN A 116 -20.16 -13.44 8.74
C GLN A 116 -20.98 -14.75 8.70
N GLU A 117 -20.34 -15.90 8.91
CA GLU A 117 -21.04 -17.18 9.09
C GLU A 117 -21.95 -17.17 10.32
N ALA A 118 -21.45 -16.66 11.45
CA ALA A 118 -22.23 -16.58 12.69
C ALA A 118 -23.44 -15.63 12.53
N MET A 119 -23.27 -14.51 11.82
CA MET A 119 -24.38 -13.61 11.43
C MET A 119 -25.41 -14.31 10.53
N MET A 120 -24.98 -15.07 9.53
CA MET A 120 -25.91 -15.82 8.67
C MET A 120 -26.68 -16.89 9.44
N ALA A 121 -26.10 -17.46 10.48
CA ALA A 121 -26.80 -18.39 11.37
C ALA A 121 -27.78 -17.70 12.34
N LEU A 122 -27.61 -16.39 12.57
CA LEU A 122 -28.45 -15.58 13.46
C LEU A 122 -29.69 -15.01 12.76
N GLY A 123 -29.59 -14.72 11.45
CA GLY A 123 -30.67 -14.18 10.60
C GLY A 123 -31.62 -15.22 10.04
#